data_AF-A0A816GAV4-F1
#
_entry.id   AF-A0A816GAV4-F1
#
_cell.length_a   1.000
_cell.length_b   1.000
_cell.length_c   1.000
_cell.angle_alpha   90.00
_cell.angle_beta   90.00
_cell.angle_gamma   90.00
#
_symmetry.space_group_name_H-M   'P 1'
#
loop_
_entity.id
_entity.type
_entity.pdbx_description
1 polymer ?
#
loop_
_entity_poly.entity_id
_entity_poly.type
_entity_poly.pdbx_seq_one_letter_code
_entity_poly.pdbx_strand_id
1 'polypeptide(L)'
;QHLLTFIRKWAQNFGIYGQVYGYLGGYSWAILCAHICHSFLTPIESLYTIEQFSVDQLFSLVQSFFSTYSKFNWSTQTLTLVPRLSKSMNNSSTVLQRGSMRILSPTPPHNNSARATIASTRDLIVQYFQRIENLLETINTISSEDKFNALKRILELKVNFPIEKIQTIIECTLSTDNSNELDEWIGWMKSRLAYFMNDCETKCNLFVQTNNSIEYRSSKNEGVYSIGFEVDEERLKTNRSFSHCLNRFLDQCNLYSNRRESMKISHKLISIHDWKLEQMLRNPQRLKN
;
A
#
# COMPACT_ATOMS: atom_id res chain seq x y z
N GLN A 1 14.14 15.93 -4.45
CA GLN A 1 12.74 16.19 -4.03
C GLN A 1 11.72 15.83 -5.11
N HIS A 2 11.95 16.18 -6.39
CA HIS A 2 11.02 15.92 -7.51
C HIS A 2 10.61 14.44 -7.68
N LEU A 3 11.58 13.51 -7.72
CA LEU A 3 11.28 12.08 -7.86
C LEU A 3 10.36 11.56 -6.75
N LEU A 4 10.65 11.89 -5.48
CA LEU A 4 9.81 11.47 -4.36
C LEU A 4 8.39 12.02 -4.45
N THR A 5 8.23 13.29 -4.83
CA THR A 5 6.90 13.88 -5.03
C THR A 5 6.12 13.15 -6.11
N PHE A 6 6.77 12.85 -7.25
CA PHE A 6 6.18 12.10 -8.35
C PHE A 6 5.77 10.68 -7.92
N ILE A 7 6.71 9.90 -7.38
CA ILE A 7 6.47 8.51 -6.95
C ILE A 7 5.42 8.44 -5.85
N ARG A 8 5.42 9.38 -4.90
CA ARG A 8 4.38 9.45 -3.87
C ARG A 8 2.99 9.67 -4.49
N LYS A 9 2.86 10.59 -5.44
CA LYS A 9 1.57 10.85 -6.10
C LYS A 9 1.09 9.65 -6.89
N TRP A 10 1.99 9.01 -7.64
CA TRP A 10 1.73 7.75 -8.35
C TRP A 10 1.25 6.65 -7.38
N ALA A 11 1.98 6.41 -6.28
CA ALA A 11 1.63 5.37 -5.31
C ALA A 11 0.27 5.62 -4.63
N GLN A 12 -0.09 6.88 -4.40
CA GLN A 12 -1.42 7.25 -3.89
C GLN A 12 -2.52 6.94 -4.90
N ASN A 13 -2.32 7.29 -6.18
CA ASN A 13 -3.30 7.03 -7.24
C ASN A 13 -3.50 5.53 -7.50
N PHE A 14 -2.48 4.72 -7.26
CA PHE A 14 -2.51 3.26 -7.39
C PHE A 14 -3.00 2.53 -6.12
N GLY A 15 -3.34 3.27 -5.05
CA GLY A 15 -3.86 2.64 -3.83
C GLY A 15 -2.80 1.97 -2.95
N ILE A 16 -1.50 2.11 -3.25
CA ILE A 16 -0.40 1.38 -2.60
C ILE A 16 0.45 2.25 -1.66
N TYR A 17 -0.14 3.33 -1.15
CA TYR A 17 0.51 4.22 -0.19
C TYR A 17 -0.12 4.06 1.20
N GLY A 18 0.71 3.75 2.20
CA GLY A 18 0.31 3.71 3.61
C GLY A 18 0.75 2.45 4.34
N GLN A 19 1.71 2.61 5.27
CA GLN A 19 2.25 1.49 6.07
C GLN A 19 1.17 0.79 6.90
N VAL A 20 0.21 1.55 7.42
CA VAL A 20 -0.91 1.05 8.22
C VAL A 20 -1.78 0.04 7.44
N TYR A 21 -1.88 0.22 6.13
CA TYR A 21 -2.68 -0.66 5.25
C TYR A 21 -1.86 -1.80 4.65
N GLY A 22 -0.64 -2.04 5.15
CA GLY A 22 0.23 -3.09 4.67
C GLY A 22 1.01 -2.74 3.39
N TYR A 23 0.98 -1.48 2.96
CA TYR A 23 1.79 -1.00 1.84
C TYR A 23 3.03 -0.23 2.31
N LEU A 24 3.74 0.43 1.40
CA LEU A 24 4.89 1.25 1.74
C LEU A 24 4.45 2.61 2.29
N GLY A 25 5.06 3.02 3.40
CA GLY A 25 4.92 4.36 3.96
C GLY A 25 5.86 5.37 3.29
N GLY A 26 5.66 6.66 3.56
CA GLY A 26 6.45 7.75 2.97
C GLY A 26 7.97 7.59 3.18
N TYR A 27 8.40 7.09 4.33
CA TYR A 27 9.81 6.84 4.60
C TYR A 27 10.41 5.75 3.71
N SER A 28 9.69 4.64 3.49
CA SER A 28 10.13 3.58 2.56
C SER A 28 10.23 4.09 1.13
N TRP A 29 9.24 4.86 0.65
CA TRP A 29 9.28 5.47 -0.68
C TRP A 29 10.46 6.44 -0.82
N ALA A 30 10.79 7.21 0.22
CA ALA A 30 11.93 8.11 0.23
C ALA A 30 13.26 7.35 0.10
N ILE A 31 13.43 6.23 0.80
CA ILE A 31 14.63 5.38 0.69
C ILE A 31 14.76 4.82 -0.73
N LEU A 32 13.67 4.34 -1.34
CA LEU A 32 13.67 3.84 -2.71
C LEU A 32 14.09 4.94 -3.71
N CYS A 33 13.55 6.15 -3.55
CA CYS A 33 13.91 7.27 -4.41
C CYS A 33 15.37 7.69 -4.21
N ALA A 34 15.85 7.75 -2.97
CA ALA A 34 17.24 8.08 -2.65
C ALA A 34 18.22 7.07 -3.26
N HIS A 35 17.89 5.78 -3.23
CA HIS A 35 18.69 4.74 -3.85
C HIS A 35 18.83 4.94 -5.37
N ILE A 36 17.74 5.32 -6.04
CA ILE A 36 17.77 5.65 -7.46
C ILE A 36 18.60 6.91 -7.71
N CYS A 37 18.42 7.98 -6.93
CA CYS A 37 19.24 9.17 -7.07
C CYS A 37 20.73 8.87 -6.88
N HIS A 38 21.13 8.07 -5.88
CA HIS A 38 22.53 7.70 -5.68
C HIS A 38 23.11 6.83 -6.79
N SER A 39 22.27 6.03 -7.46
CA SER A 39 22.72 5.08 -8.48
C SER A 39 22.81 5.72 -9.88
N PHE A 40 21.99 6.72 -10.16
CA PHE A 40 21.79 7.24 -11.52
C PHE A 40 22.09 8.73 -11.69
N LEU A 41 22.32 9.50 -10.61
CA LEU A 41 22.77 10.89 -10.72
C LEU A 41 24.28 10.97 -10.53
N THR A 42 24.93 11.83 -11.33
CA THR A 42 26.30 12.25 -11.07
C THR A 42 26.37 13.17 -9.84
N PRO A 43 27.55 13.33 -9.22
CA PRO A 43 27.73 14.27 -8.10
C PRO A 43 27.29 15.70 -8.45
N ILE A 44 27.52 16.14 -9.68
CA ILE A 44 27.15 17.48 -10.15
C ILE A 44 25.62 17.61 -10.25
N GLU A 45 24.94 16.62 -10.83
CA GLU A 45 23.48 16.63 -10.95
C GLU A 45 22.78 16.54 -9.59
N SER A 46 23.42 15.90 -8.61
CA SER A 46 22.89 15.83 -7.24
C SER A 46 22.84 17.19 -6.53
N LEU A 47 23.57 18.19 -7.04
CA LEU A 47 23.66 19.55 -6.50
C LEU A 47 22.74 20.55 -7.19
N TYR A 48 22.02 20.15 -8.25
CA TYR A 48 21.14 21.05 -8.98
C TYR A 48 20.00 21.57 -8.10
N THR A 49 19.76 22.88 -8.21
CA THR A 49 18.60 23.52 -7.59
C THR A 49 17.31 23.09 -8.30
N ILE A 50 16.16 23.31 -7.64
CA ILE A 50 14.83 23.01 -8.18
C ILE A 50 14.62 23.63 -9.57
N GLU A 51 15.18 24.82 -9.81
CA GLU A 51 15.05 25.56 -11.07
C GLU A 51 15.91 24.99 -12.21
N GLN A 52 16.95 24.22 -11.88
CA GLN A 52 17.88 23.64 -12.85
C GLN A 52 17.51 22.19 -13.24
N PHE A 53 16.55 21.58 -12.54
CA PHE A 53 16.19 20.19 -12.74
C PHE A 53 15.25 20.03 -13.95
N SER A 54 15.75 19.42 -15.03
CA SER A 54 15.00 19.34 -16.28
C SER A 54 13.95 18.21 -16.30
N VAL A 55 12.98 18.33 -17.20
CA VAL A 55 11.98 17.27 -17.45
C VAL A 55 12.67 15.97 -17.88
N ASP A 56 13.72 16.07 -18.71
CA ASP A 56 14.47 14.91 -19.18
C ASP A 56 15.14 14.15 -18.03
N GLN A 57 15.70 14.86 -17.06
CA GLN A 57 16.29 14.27 -15.85
C GLN A 57 15.24 13.61 -14.98
N LEU A 58 14.10 14.28 -14.74
CA LEU A 58 13.00 13.68 -14.00
C LEU A 58 12.52 12.40 -14.65
N PHE A 59 12.31 12.44 -15.97
CA PHE A 59 11.88 11.29 -16.75
C PHE A 59 12.88 10.13 -16.62
N SER A 60 14.18 10.40 -16.80
CA SER A 60 15.23 9.39 -16.66
C SER A 60 15.23 8.73 -15.27
N LEU A 61 15.08 9.51 -14.20
CA LEU A 61 14.98 8.96 -12.85
C LEU A 61 13.71 8.13 -12.63
N VAL A 62 12.57 8.57 -13.17
CA VAL A 62 11.31 7.82 -13.07
C VAL A 62 11.41 6.50 -13.84
N GLN A 63 11.97 6.52 -15.04
CA GLN A 63 12.21 5.32 -15.85
C GLN A 63 13.16 4.36 -15.14
N SER A 64 14.27 4.88 -14.60
CA SER A 64 15.24 4.09 -13.83
C SER A 64 14.62 3.50 -12.56
N PHE A 65 13.74 4.24 -11.88
CA PHE A 65 13.01 3.77 -10.71
C PHE A 65 12.16 2.55 -11.04
N PHE A 66 11.30 2.65 -12.06
CA PHE A 66 10.39 1.55 -12.42
C PHE A 66 11.14 0.33 -12.94
N SER A 67 12.11 0.53 -13.84
CA SER A 67 12.94 -0.55 -14.39
C SER A 67 13.78 -1.27 -13.32
N THR A 68 14.29 -0.54 -12.33
CA THR A 68 15.05 -1.14 -11.22
C THR A 68 14.13 -2.00 -10.35
N TYR A 69 12.99 -1.46 -9.91
CA TYR A 69 12.17 -2.11 -8.89
C TYR A 69 11.16 -3.12 -9.41
N SER A 70 10.87 -3.13 -10.72
CA SER A 70 10.13 -4.20 -11.38
C SER A 70 10.92 -5.51 -11.47
N LYS A 71 12.26 -5.40 -11.59
CA LYS A 71 13.21 -6.52 -11.71
C LYS A 71 13.89 -6.90 -10.40
N PHE A 72 13.82 -6.04 -9.38
CA PHE A 72 14.42 -6.29 -8.07
C PHE A 72 13.82 -7.54 -7.41
N ASN A 73 14.66 -8.42 -6.88
CA ASN A 73 14.19 -9.65 -6.23
C ASN A 73 13.74 -9.37 -4.79
N TRP A 74 12.51 -8.87 -4.65
CA TRP A 74 11.89 -8.53 -3.35
C TRP A 74 11.75 -9.70 -2.37
N SER A 75 11.82 -10.95 -2.84
CA SER A 75 11.67 -12.13 -1.98
C SER A 75 12.93 -12.47 -1.19
N THR A 76 14.11 -12.22 -1.77
CA THR A 76 15.39 -12.61 -1.15
C THR A 76 16.31 -11.42 -0.87
N GLN A 77 16.30 -10.40 -1.73
CA GLN A 77 17.23 -9.27 -1.63
C GLN A 77 16.76 -8.23 -0.64
N THR A 78 17.75 -7.52 -0.07
CA THR A 78 17.55 -6.44 0.89
C THR A 78 18.02 -5.13 0.28
N LEU A 79 17.13 -4.15 0.21
CA LEU A 79 17.46 -2.81 -0.23
C LEU A 79 18.08 -2.00 0.92
N THR A 80 19.22 -1.38 0.67
CA THR A 80 19.90 -0.50 1.63
C THR A 80 20.68 0.60 0.91
N LEU A 81 20.76 1.77 1.53
CA LEU A 81 21.66 2.86 1.11
C LEU A 81 23.08 2.71 1.65
N VAL A 82 23.32 1.71 2.51
CA VAL A 82 24.63 1.45 3.13
C VAL A 82 25.16 0.11 2.62
N PRO A 83 26.02 0.09 1.58
CA PRO A 83 26.42 -1.14 0.89
C PRO A 83 26.99 -2.23 1.81
N ARG A 84 27.68 -1.84 2.89
CA ARG A 84 28.26 -2.76 3.88
C ARG A 84 27.22 -3.61 4.62
N LEU A 85 25.96 -3.17 4.70
CA LEU A 85 24.88 -3.91 5.38
C LEU A 85 24.32 -5.05 4.54
N SER A 86 24.39 -4.96 3.21
CA SER A 86 23.80 -5.96 2.30
C SER A 86 24.34 -7.38 2.51
N LYS A 87 25.64 -7.51 2.83
CA LYS A 87 26.32 -8.79 3.05
C LYS A 87 26.18 -9.32 4.48
N SER A 88 26.06 -8.42 5.46
CA SER A 88 26.03 -8.77 6.89
C SER A 88 24.64 -9.21 7.35
N MET A 89 23.58 -8.61 6.79
CA MET A 89 22.21 -8.79 7.29
C MET A 89 21.45 -9.98 6.69
N ASN A 90 22.00 -10.67 5.69
CA ASN A 90 21.42 -11.93 5.18
C ASN A 90 21.39 -13.05 6.24
N ASN A 91 22.13 -12.90 7.35
CA ASN A 91 22.24 -13.86 8.45
C ASN A 91 21.69 -13.33 9.80
N SER A 92 21.06 -12.14 9.83
CA SER A 92 20.61 -11.48 11.08
C SER A 92 19.19 -11.85 11.49
N SER A 93 18.88 -11.68 12.78
CA SER A 93 17.70 -12.17 13.50
C SER A 93 16.34 -11.81 12.87
N THR A 94 15.38 -12.73 13.03
CA THR A 94 14.05 -12.75 12.39
C THR A 94 13.17 -11.52 12.66
N VAL A 95 13.42 -10.76 13.74
CA VAL A 95 12.58 -9.63 14.15
C VAL A 95 12.89 -8.35 13.35
N LEU A 96 14.17 -8.11 13.00
CA LEU A 96 14.58 -6.95 12.21
C LEU A 96 14.15 -7.06 10.73
N GLN A 97 13.80 -8.26 10.29
CA GLN A 97 13.50 -8.63 8.91
C GLN A 97 12.01 -8.90 8.65
N ARG A 98 11.10 -8.51 9.55
CA ARG A 98 9.65 -8.63 9.32
C ARG A 98 9.22 -7.88 8.06
N GLY A 99 8.17 -8.37 7.41
CA GLY A 99 7.62 -7.79 6.18
C GLY A 99 8.11 -8.48 4.92
N SER A 100 7.26 -8.53 3.89
CA SER A 100 7.55 -9.20 2.62
C SER A 100 8.44 -8.40 1.66
N MET A 101 8.65 -7.10 1.93
CA MET A 101 9.65 -6.26 1.27
C MET A 101 10.71 -5.83 2.28
N ARG A 102 11.99 -5.93 1.94
CA ARG A 102 13.11 -5.58 2.83
C ARG A 102 13.76 -4.26 2.40
N ILE A 103 13.42 -3.18 3.10
CA ILE A 103 13.93 -1.82 2.87
C ILE A 103 14.53 -1.32 4.19
N LEU A 104 15.86 -1.35 4.31
CA LEU A 104 16.52 -1.01 5.56
C LEU A 104 16.69 0.50 5.72
N SER A 105 16.44 0.97 6.95
CA SER A 105 16.80 2.34 7.34
C SER A 105 18.30 2.58 7.16
N PRO A 106 18.72 3.71 6.56
CA PRO A 106 20.13 4.08 6.47
C PRO A 106 20.75 4.40 7.83
N THR A 107 19.94 4.71 8.85
CA THR A 107 20.42 5.02 10.20
C THR A 107 20.25 3.82 11.14
N PRO A 108 21.22 3.57 12.06
CA PRO A 108 21.07 2.59 13.12
C PRO A 108 19.78 2.82 13.92
N PRO A 109 19.04 1.78 14.31
CA PRO A 109 19.41 0.35 14.26
C PRO A 109 19.11 -0.36 12.92
N HIS A 110 18.95 0.36 11.81
CA HIS A 110 18.76 -0.21 10.45
C HIS A 110 17.51 -1.09 10.29
N ASN A 111 16.45 -0.80 11.04
CA ASN A 111 15.18 -1.54 10.97
C ASN A 111 14.60 -1.57 9.55
N ASN A 112 13.88 -2.65 9.20
CA ASN A 112 13.07 -2.69 7.99
C ASN A 112 11.92 -1.65 8.08
N SER A 113 11.94 -0.66 7.19
CA SER A 113 10.90 0.36 7.10
C SER A 113 9.61 -0.18 6.47
N ALA A 114 9.69 -1.27 5.70
CA ALA A 114 8.56 -1.93 5.04
C ALA A 114 7.98 -3.09 5.86
N ARG A 115 8.16 -3.08 7.19
CA ARG A 115 7.76 -4.17 8.11
C ARG A 115 6.29 -4.60 8.10
N ALA A 116 5.39 -3.75 7.61
CA ALA A 116 3.96 -4.03 7.55
C ALA A 116 3.53 -4.72 6.25
N THR A 117 4.44 -4.85 5.28
CA THR A 117 4.15 -5.49 3.99
C THR A 117 3.93 -6.99 4.14
N ILE A 118 2.92 -7.51 3.46
CA ILE A 118 2.63 -8.95 3.33
C ILE A 118 2.87 -9.37 1.88
N ALA A 119 2.85 -10.67 1.57
CA ALA A 119 3.18 -11.14 0.23
C ALA A 119 2.18 -10.59 -0.80
N SER A 120 0.90 -10.55 -0.44
CA SER A 120 -0.18 -10.01 -1.28
C SER A 120 0.06 -8.53 -1.63
N THR A 121 0.43 -7.70 -0.65
CA THR A 121 0.68 -6.27 -0.91
C THR A 121 2.00 -6.04 -1.64
N ARG A 122 3.04 -6.84 -1.36
CA ARG A 122 4.27 -6.85 -2.16
C ARG A 122 3.96 -7.15 -3.63
N ASP A 123 3.19 -8.20 -3.88
CA ASP A 123 2.90 -8.67 -5.24
C ASP A 123 2.11 -7.61 -6.03
N LEU A 124 1.17 -6.91 -5.38
CA LEU A 124 0.49 -5.75 -5.98
C LEU A 124 1.46 -4.61 -6.31
N ILE A 125 2.37 -4.26 -5.40
CA ILE A 125 3.37 -3.22 -5.63
C ILE A 125 4.25 -3.58 -6.83
N VAL A 126 4.75 -4.83 -6.88
CA VAL A 126 5.61 -5.33 -7.96
C VAL A 126 4.85 -5.36 -9.30
N GLN A 127 3.61 -5.84 -9.30
CA GLN A 127 2.75 -5.82 -10.48
C GLN A 127 2.56 -4.40 -11.03
N TYR A 128 2.39 -3.40 -10.14
CA TYR A 128 2.26 -2.01 -10.58
C TYR A 128 3.58 -1.39 -11.04
N PHE A 129 4.73 -1.78 -10.48
CA PHE A 129 6.03 -1.40 -11.06
C PHE A 129 6.18 -1.93 -12.48
N GLN A 130 5.91 -3.22 -12.70
CA GLN A 130 5.96 -3.86 -14.02
C GLN A 130 4.98 -3.22 -15.00
N ARG A 131 3.77 -2.89 -14.55
CA ARG A 131 2.77 -2.19 -15.39
C ARG A 131 3.28 -0.85 -15.90
N ILE A 132 3.95 -0.06 -15.05
CA ILE A 132 4.49 1.23 -15.49
C ILE A 132 5.75 1.07 -16.34
N GLU A 133 6.61 0.10 -16.02
CA GLU A 133 7.77 -0.21 -16.87
C GLU A 133 7.32 -0.56 -18.30
N ASN A 134 6.38 -1.49 -18.45
CA ASN A 134 5.82 -1.87 -19.75
C ASN A 134 5.16 -0.68 -20.46
N LEU A 135 4.46 0.17 -19.71
CA LEU A 135 3.87 1.39 -20.28
C LEU A 135 4.95 2.32 -20.85
N LEU A 136 6.04 2.53 -20.12
CA LEU A 136 7.15 3.38 -20.55
C LEU A 136 7.89 2.83 -21.77
N GLU A 137 7.90 1.51 -21.98
CA GLU A 137 8.44 0.89 -23.21
C GLU A 137 7.55 1.13 -24.44
N THR A 138 6.25 1.36 -24.24
CA THR A 138 5.29 1.55 -25.34
C THR A 138 5.04 3.01 -25.74
N ILE A 139 5.31 3.97 -24.85
CA ILE A 139 5.07 5.39 -25.10
C ILE A 139 6.25 5.99 -25.87
N ASN A 140 5.97 6.89 -26.81
CA ASN A 140 7.01 7.71 -27.45
C ASN A 140 7.66 8.63 -26.41
N THR A 141 8.99 8.65 -26.32
CA THR A 141 9.75 9.45 -25.35
C THR A 141 10.94 10.15 -26.00
N ILE A 142 10.86 10.45 -27.31
CA ILE A 142 11.97 11.04 -28.08
C ILE A 142 12.20 12.50 -27.68
N SER A 143 11.16 13.33 -27.65
CA SER A 143 11.27 14.74 -27.29
C SER A 143 11.03 14.98 -25.79
N SER A 144 11.47 16.14 -25.28
CA SER A 144 11.18 16.53 -23.89
C SER A 144 9.68 16.72 -23.63
N GLU A 145 8.92 17.14 -24.64
CA GLU A 145 7.46 17.26 -24.59
C GLU A 145 6.79 15.87 -24.50
N ASP A 146 7.25 14.90 -25.29
CA ASP A 146 6.77 13.53 -25.21
C ASP A 146 7.01 12.92 -23.81
N LYS A 147 8.19 13.16 -23.24
CA LYS A 147 8.53 12.72 -21.87
C LYS A 147 7.66 13.40 -20.81
N PHE A 148 7.38 14.70 -20.96
CA PHE A 148 6.44 15.39 -20.08
C PHE A 148 5.05 14.77 -20.13
N ASN A 149 4.54 14.49 -21.34
CA ASN A 149 3.25 13.84 -21.54
C ASN A 149 3.22 12.40 -20.99
N ALA A 150 4.32 11.65 -21.10
CA ALA A 150 4.45 10.34 -20.47
C ALA A 150 4.34 10.40 -18.94
N LEU A 151 5.05 11.34 -18.31
CA LEU A 151 4.98 11.58 -16.86
C LEU A 151 3.57 11.95 -16.42
N LYS A 152 2.91 12.85 -17.16
CA LYS A 152 1.52 13.25 -16.90
C LYS A 152 0.58 12.05 -17.00
N ARG A 153 0.68 11.25 -18.05
CA ARG A 153 -0.12 10.04 -18.25
C ARG A 153 0.03 9.05 -17.09
N ILE A 154 1.24 8.84 -16.58
CA ILE A 154 1.47 7.97 -15.41
C ILE A 154 0.72 8.50 -14.17
N LEU A 155 0.69 9.81 -13.96
CA LEU A 155 -0.02 10.43 -12.83
C LEU A 155 -1.54 10.52 -13.02
N GLU A 156 -2.04 10.34 -14.24
CA GLU A 156 -3.49 10.28 -14.51
C GLU A 156 -4.07 8.89 -14.27
N LEU A 157 -3.24 7.84 -14.40
CA LEU A 157 -3.64 6.48 -14.07
C LEU A 157 -4.05 6.37 -12.61
N LYS A 158 -5.24 5.79 -12.38
CA LYS A 158 -5.78 5.46 -11.06
C LYS A 158 -6.18 4.00 -11.05
N VAL A 159 -5.91 3.33 -9.94
CA VAL A 159 -6.40 1.97 -9.69
C VAL A 159 -7.43 2.04 -8.58
N ASN A 160 -8.66 1.67 -8.92
CA ASN A 160 -9.74 1.63 -7.96
C ASN A 160 -9.69 0.33 -7.16
N PHE A 161 -10.03 0.41 -5.89
CA PHE A 161 -10.32 -0.77 -5.09
C PHE A 161 -11.74 -1.26 -5.40
N PRO A 162 -11.97 -2.58 -5.53
CA PRO A 162 -10.99 -3.68 -5.54
C PRO A 162 -10.44 -4.00 -6.94
N ILE A 163 -9.36 -4.78 -7.00
CA ILE A 163 -8.89 -5.35 -8.29
C ILE A 163 -9.78 -6.48 -8.77
N GLU A 164 -9.69 -6.79 -10.06
CA GLU A 164 -10.57 -7.73 -10.77
C GLU A 164 -10.63 -9.14 -10.16
N LYS A 165 -9.53 -9.64 -9.58
CA LYS A 165 -9.47 -10.97 -8.99
C LYS A 165 -10.15 -11.09 -7.61
N ILE A 166 -10.54 -9.98 -6.98
CA ILE A 166 -11.25 -10.00 -5.70
C ILE A 166 -12.69 -10.48 -5.92
N GLN A 167 -13.09 -11.49 -5.15
CA GLN A 167 -14.42 -12.10 -5.22
C GLN A 167 -15.28 -11.77 -4.00
N THR A 168 -14.66 -11.53 -2.85
CA THR A 168 -15.35 -11.21 -1.59
C THR A 168 -14.72 -10.02 -0.90
N ILE A 169 -15.55 -9.17 -0.31
CA ILE A 169 -15.12 -8.03 0.51
C ILE A 169 -15.64 -8.20 1.93
N ILE A 170 -14.79 -7.84 2.89
CA ILE A 170 -15.15 -7.65 4.29
C ILE A 170 -15.22 -6.16 4.55
N GLU A 171 -16.38 -5.69 4.98
CA GLU A 171 -16.56 -4.34 5.46
C GLU A 171 -16.62 -4.33 6.98
N CYS A 172 -15.62 -3.74 7.62
CA CYS A 172 -15.62 -3.45 9.04
C CYS A 172 -16.21 -2.05 9.25
N THR A 173 -17.37 -1.97 9.90
CA THR A 173 -18.01 -0.71 10.26
C THR A 173 -17.71 -0.38 11.72
N LEU A 174 -17.09 0.77 11.94
CA LEU A 174 -16.81 1.35 13.24
C LEU A 174 -17.84 2.45 13.47
N SER A 175 -18.51 2.45 14.62
CA SER A 175 -19.50 3.48 14.96
C SER A 175 -19.21 4.05 16.34
N THR A 176 -19.42 5.36 16.50
CA THR A 176 -19.27 6.09 17.75
C THR A 176 -20.34 7.18 17.88
N ASP A 177 -20.46 7.80 19.05
CA ASP A 177 -21.42 8.90 19.25
C ASP A 177 -20.87 10.25 18.79
N ASN A 178 -19.54 10.41 18.77
CA ASN A 178 -18.88 11.64 18.33
C ASN A 178 -17.69 11.37 17.39
N SER A 179 -17.31 12.39 16.61
CA SER A 179 -16.26 12.31 15.59
C SER A 179 -14.85 12.09 16.17
N ASN A 180 -14.56 12.67 17.33
CA ASN A 180 -13.23 12.55 17.95
C ASN A 180 -12.98 11.11 18.42
N GLU A 181 -14.00 10.48 19.01
CA GLU A 181 -13.98 9.05 19.34
C GLU A 181 -13.87 8.20 18.08
N LEU A 182 -14.51 8.58 16.98
CA LEU A 182 -14.40 7.84 15.72
C LEU A 182 -12.96 7.81 15.23
N ASP A 183 -12.26 8.95 15.26
CA ASP A 183 -10.87 9.04 14.84
C ASP A 183 -9.93 8.24 15.76
N GLU A 184 -10.16 8.30 17.08
CA GLU A 184 -9.45 7.46 18.05
C GLU A 184 -9.68 5.97 17.75
N TRP A 185 -10.94 5.59 17.50
CA TRP A 185 -11.36 4.21 17.27
C TRP A 185 -10.81 3.64 15.95
N ILE A 186 -10.86 4.45 14.89
CA ILE A 186 -10.21 4.17 13.60
C ILE A 186 -8.70 4.04 13.79
N GLY A 187 -8.06 4.96 14.52
CA GLY A 187 -6.63 4.94 14.81
C GLY A 187 -6.21 3.67 15.54
N TRP A 188 -7.02 3.24 16.50
CA TRP A 188 -6.83 1.99 17.21
C TRP A 188 -6.92 0.79 16.26
N MET A 189 -7.99 0.67 15.47
CA MET A 189 -8.15 -0.43 14.51
C MET A 189 -6.97 -0.49 13.52
N LYS A 190 -6.61 0.66 12.94
CA LYS A 190 -5.49 0.83 12.01
C LYS A 190 -4.20 0.20 12.53
N SER A 191 -3.90 0.36 13.81
CA SER A 191 -2.67 -0.17 14.40
C SER A 191 -2.62 -1.70 14.52
N ARG A 192 -3.75 -2.41 14.32
CA ARG A 192 -3.88 -3.88 14.42
C ARG A 192 -4.09 -4.54 13.05
N LEU A 193 -4.48 -3.76 12.03
CA LEU A 193 -4.69 -4.25 10.65
C LEU A 193 -3.50 -5.04 10.13
N ALA A 194 -2.27 -4.56 10.31
CA ALA A 194 -1.07 -5.25 9.81
C ALA A 194 -0.92 -6.68 10.34
N TYR A 195 -1.28 -6.91 11.61
CA TYR A 195 -1.25 -8.25 12.19
C TYR A 195 -2.38 -9.13 11.65
N PHE A 196 -3.59 -8.58 11.53
CA PHE A 196 -4.72 -9.30 10.96
C PHE A 196 -4.46 -9.73 9.52
N MET A 197 -3.95 -8.82 8.68
CA MET A 197 -3.56 -9.13 7.29
C MET A 197 -2.51 -10.24 7.22
N ASN A 198 -1.48 -10.17 8.07
CA ASN A 198 -0.46 -11.19 8.11
C ASN A 198 -1.01 -12.56 8.55
N ASP A 199 -1.96 -12.59 9.50
CA ASP A 199 -2.63 -13.84 9.89
C ASP A 199 -3.49 -14.41 8.75
N CYS A 200 -4.23 -13.57 8.04
CA CYS A 200 -5.03 -13.99 6.87
C CYS A 200 -4.16 -14.68 5.82
N GLU A 201 -2.97 -14.15 5.55
CA GLU A 201 -2.06 -14.75 4.58
C GLU A 201 -1.35 -15.99 5.13
N THR A 202 -0.70 -15.88 6.29
CA THR A 202 0.19 -16.95 6.80
C THR A 202 -0.56 -18.12 7.42
N LYS A 203 -1.73 -17.90 8.03
CA LYS A 203 -2.50 -18.96 8.71
C LYS A 203 -3.70 -19.43 7.89
N CYS A 204 -4.27 -18.55 7.07
CA CYS A 204 -5.48 -18.87 6.30
C CYS A 204 -5.18 -19.13 4.82
N ASN A 205 -3.94 -18.87 4.36
CA ASN A 205 -3.51 -19.00 2.96
C ASN A 205 -4.41 -18.22 2.00
N LEU A 206 -4.75 -16.99 2.38
CA LEU A 206 -5.61 -16.10 1.60
C LEU A 206 -4.82 -14.96 0.98
N PHE A 207 -5.11 -14.65 -0.28
CA PHE A 207 -4.67 -13.40 -0.88
C PHE A 207 -5.53 -12.25 -0.37
N VAL A 208 -4.87 -11.17 0.08
CA VAL A 208 -5.52 -10.01 0.69
C VAL A 208 -5.20 -8.73 -0.07
N GLN A 209 -6.23 -7.98 -0.46
CA GLN A 209 -6.08 -6.59 -0.90
C GLN A 209 -6.70 -5.66 0.13
N THR A 210 -5.95 -4.66 0.56
CA THR A 210 -6.48 -3.59 1.40
C THR A 210 -6.85 -2.36 0.60
N ASN A 211 -7.93 -1.72 1.02
CA ASN A 211 -8.18 -0.33 0.69
C ASN A 211 -7.22 0.57 1.50
N ASN A 212 -6.70 1.63 0.89
CA ASN A 212 -5.85 2.62 1.55
C ASN A 212 -6.63 3.84 2.08
N SER A 213 -7.95 3.75 2.08
CA SER A 213 -8.87 4.78 2.55
C SER A 213 -9.97 4.18 3.43
N ILE A 214 -10.54 5.03 4.28
CA ILE A 214 -11.72 4.71 5.09
C ILE A 214 -12.84 5.58 4.59
N GLU A 215 -14.01 4.98 4.38
CA GLU A 215 -15.23 5.69 4.03
C GLU A 215 -15.85 6.25 5.31
N TYR A 216 -15.84 7.56 5.47
CA TYR A 216 -16.49 8.25 6.58
C TYR A 216 -17.94 8.56 6.23
N ARG A 217 -18.87 8.10 7.07
CA ARG A 217 -20.30 8.38 6.99
C ARG A 217 -20.68 9.33 8.11
N SER A 218 -20.45 10.63 7.88
CA SER A 218 -20.63 11.68 8.88
C SER A 218 -22.05 11.78 9.43
N SER A 219 -23.07 11.36 8.67
CA SER A 219 -24.46 11.35 9.14
C SER A 219 -24.73 10.36 10.28
N LYS A 220 -23.87 9.35 10.44
CA LYS A 220 -24.02 8.29 11.45
C LYS A 220 -22.81 8.17 12.39
N ASN A 221 -21.81 9.06 12.27
CA ASN A 221 -20.52 8.93 12.94
C ASN A 221 -19.93 7.52 12.76
N GLU A 222 -19.97 7.03 11.53
CA GLU A 222 -19.47 5.71 11.14
C GLU A 222 -18.24 5.84 10.24
N GLY A 223 -17.29 4.94 10.41
CA GLY A 223 -16.16 4.72 9.51
C GLY A 223 -16.19 3.30 8.98
N VAL A 224 -16.12 3.12 7.66
CA VAL A 224 -16.13 1.79 7.04
C VAL A 224 -14.80 1.51 6.36
N TYR A 225 -14.22 0.36 6.72
CA TYR A 225 -12.98 -0.13 6.15
C TYR A 225 -13.20 -1.45 5.41
N SER A 226 -12.74 -1.49 4.16
CA SER A 226 -12.95 -2.62 3.25
C SER A 226 -11.66 -3.39 3.00
N ILE A 227 -11.74 -4.71 3.09
CA ILE A 227 -10.65 -5.65 2.79
C ILE A 227 -11.15 -6.67 1.76
N GLY A 228 -10.45 -6.82 0.65
CA GLY A 228 -10.79 -7.73 -0.43
C GLY A 228 -10.04 -9.05 -0.34
N PHE A 229 -10.72 -10.14 -0.71
CA PHE A 229 -10.21 -11.50 -0.77
C PHE A 229 -10.47 -12.11 -2.15
N GLU A 230 -9.52 -12.92 -2.63
CA GLU A 230 -9.60 -13.59 -3.95
C GLU A 230 -10.53 -14.82 -3.95
N VAL A 231 -11.03 -15.22 -2.79
CA VAL A 231 -11.94 -16.36 -2.62
C VAL A 231 -13.39 -15.92 -2.56
N ASP A 232 -14.31 -16.79 -2.99
CA ASP A 232 -15.75 -16.59 -2.85
C ASP A 232 -16.21 -16.56 -1.38
N GLU A 233 -17.44 -16.07 -1.18
CA GLU A 233 -17.98 -15.79 0.15
C GLU A 233 -18.18 -17.06 0.98
N GLU A 234 -18.59 -18.16 0.34
CA GLU A 234 -18.85 -19.44 0.98
C GLU A 234 -17.55 -20.12 1.43
N ARG A 235 -16.51 -20.09 0.60
CA ARG A 235 -15.16 -20.57 0.96
C ARG A 235 -14.56 -19.74 2.09
N LEU A 236 -14.79 -18.43 2.09
CA LEU A 236 -14.29 -17.58 3.17
C LEU A 236 -15.01 -17.86 4.50
N LYS A 237 -16.34 -18.04 4.47
CA LYS A 237 -17.15 -18.40 5.65
C LYS A 237 -16.80 -19.78 6.21
N THR A 238 -16.55 -20.76 5.34
CA THR A 238 -16.24 -22.14 5.75
C THR A 238 -14.79 -22.32 6.22
N ASN A 239 -13.90 -21.36 5.93
CA ASN A 239 -12.52 -21.36 6.40
C ASN A 239 -12.44 -21.09 7.91
N ARG A 240 -12.34 -22.17 8.70
CA ARG A 240 -12.26 -22.11 10.18
C ARG A 240 -11.08 -21.26 10.68
N SER A 241 -9.93 -21.33 10.01
CA SER A 241 -8.76 -20.52 10.37
C SER A 241 -9.04 -19.04 10.19
N PHE A 242 -9.71 -18.69 9.10
CA PHE A 242 -10.13 -17.31 8.83
C PHE A 242 -11.13 -16.82 9.89
N SER A 243 -12.19 -17.59 10.18
CA SER A 243 -13.16 -17.23 11.23
C SER A 243 -12.49 -17.03 12.59
N HIS A 244 -11.52 -17.89 12.95
CA HIS A 244 -10.74 -17.75 14.17
C HIS A 244 -9.89 -16.46 14.17
N CYS A 245 -9.19 -16.17 13.08
CA CYS A 245 -8.39 -14.94 12.94
C CYS A 245 -9.25 -13.68 12.99
N LEU A 246 -10.43 -13.69 12.34
CA LEU A 246 -11.38 -12.59 12.37
C LEU A 246 -11.94 -12.37 13.77
N ASN A 247 -12.41 -13.41 14.45
CA ASN A 247 -12.91 -13.31 15.82
C ASN A 247 -11.82 -12.79 16.76
N ARG A 248 -10.58 -13.29 16.64
CA ARG A 248 -9.45 -12.78 17.42
C ARG A 248 -9.21 -11.29 17.21
N PHE A 249 -9.30 -10.81 15.97
CA PHE A 249 -9.17 -9.38 15.65
C PHE A 249 -10.31 -8.56 16.26
N LEU A 250 -11.55 -9.05 16.20
CA LEU A 250 -12.71 -8.40 16.80
C LEU A 250 -12.66 -8.41 18.33
N ASP A 251 -12.18 -9.50 18.93
CA ASP A 251 -12.02 -9.64 20.38
C ASP A 251 -10.98 -8.66 20.93
N GLN A 252 -9.93 -8.36 20.17
CA GLN A 252 -8.99 -7.29 20.54
C GLN A 252 -9.69 -5.95 20.67
N CYS A 253 -10.74 -5.68 19.88
CA CYS A 253 -11.53 -4.46 19.99
C CYS A 253 -12.24 -4.41 21.35
N ASN A 254 -12.73 -5.55 21.83
CA ASN A 254 -13.34 -5.66 23.16
C ASN A 254 -12.32 -5.44 24.30
N LEU A 255 -11.05 -5.78 24.07
CA LEU A 255 -9.95 -5.63 25.03
C LEU A 255 -9.29 -4.24 25.00
N TYR A 256 -9.81 -3.28 24.23
CA TYR A 256 -9.25 -1.93 24.22
C TYR A 256 -9.49 -1.22 25.56
N SER A 257 -8.40 -0.84 26.24
CA SER A 257 -8.43 -0.24 27.59
C SER A 257 -9.24 1.05 27.68
N ASN A 258 -9.26 1.87 26.62
CA ASN A 258 -9.98 3.15 26.60
C ASN A 258 -11.31 3.04 25.85
N ARG A 259 -11.81 1.82 25.64
CA ARG A 259 -13.07 1.61 24.94
C ARG A 259 -14.22 2.23 25.73
N ARG A 260 -15.00 3.07 25.04
CA ARG A 260 -16.25 3.63 25.55
C ARG A 260 -17.44 2.78 25.07
N GLU A 261 -18.57 2.86 25.77
CA GLU A 261 -19.78 2.11 25.40
C GLU A 261 -20.32 2.50 24.01
N SER A 262 -20.06 3.75 23.60
CA SER A 262 -20.34 4.30 22.27
C SER A 262 -19.55 3.60 21.16
N MET A 263 -18.36 3.07 21.45
CA MET A 263 -17.45 2.48 20.47
C MET A 263 -17.85 1.04 20.14
N LYS A 264 -18.44 0.87 18.95
CA LYS A 264 -18.86 -0.43 18.43
C LYS A 264 -18.14 -0.76 17.13
N ILE A 265 -17.99 -2.05 16.88
CA ILE A 265 -17.47 -2.60 15.64
C ILE A 265 -18.41 -3.71 15.16
N SER A 266 -18.74 -3.68 13.89
CA SER A 266 -19.46 -4.75 13.20
C SER A 266 -18.73 -5.08 11.90
N HIS A 267 -18.97 -6.27 11.36
CA HIS A 267 -18.41 -6.68 10.09
C HIS A 267 -19.49 -7.31 9.21
N LYS A 268 -19.35 -7.14 7.90
CA LYS A 268 -20.19 -7.79 6.90
C LYS A 268 -19.31 -8.41 5.82
N LEU A 269 -19.58 -9.67 5.48
CA LEU A 269 -19.04 -10.32 4.29
C LEU A 269 -19.99 -10.03 3.12
N ILE A 270 -19.44 -9.62 1.99
CA ILE A 270 -20.21 -9.21 0.81
C ILE A 270 -19.53 -9.78 -0.43
N SER A 271 -20.30 -10.43 -1.30
CA SER A 271 -19.83 -10.79 -2.64
C SER A 271 -19.42 -9.53 -3.43
N ILE A 272 -18.46 -9.67 -4.35
CA ILE A 272 -18.03 -8.55 -5.19
C ILE A 272 -19.18 -7.99 -6.05
N HIS A 273 -20.12 -8.84 -6.43
CA HIS A 273 -21.29 -8.44 -7.20
C HIS A 273 -22.18 -7.50 -6.39
N ASP A 274 -22.56 -7.93 -5.18
CA ASP A 274 -23.43 -7.15 -4.30
C ASP A 274 -22.75 -5.87 -3.82
N TRP A 275 -21.44 -5.94 -3.55
CA TRP A 275 -20.68 -4.75 -3.17
C TRP A 275 -20.70 -3.69 -4.28
N LYS A 276 -20.51 -4.08 -5.54
CA LYS A 276 -20.60 -3.15 -6.68
C LYS A 276 -22.00 -2.54 -6.81
N LEU A 277 -23.05 -3.34 -6.63
CA LEU A 277 -24.44 -2.84 -6.63
C LEU A 277 -24.68 -1.83 -5.51
N GLU A 278 -24.21 -2.10 -4.29
CA GLU A 278 -24.31 -1.17 -3.17
C GLU A 278 -23.57 0.14 -3.44
N GLN A 279 -22.38 0.09 -4.04
CA GLN A 279 -21.62 1.29 -4.41
C GLN A 279 -22.33 2.11 -5.49
N MET A 280 -22.98 1.46 -6.47
CA MET A 280 -23.79 2.12 -7.50
C MET A 280 -24.99 2.85 -6.90
N LEU A 281 -25.69 2.23 -5.96
CA LEU A 281 -26.85 2.82 -5.28
C LEU A 281 -26.45 4.02 -4.40
N ARG A 282 -25.27 3.98 -3.78
CA ARG A 282 -24.77 5.04 -2.90
C ARG A 282 -24.22 6.25 -3.64
N ASN A 283 -23.66 6.05 -4.83
CA ASN A 283 -23.05 7.12 -5.63
C ASN A 283 -23.33 6.93 -7.13
N PRO A 284 -24.51 7.37 -7.63
CA PRO A 284 -24.88 7.24 -9.05
C PRO A 284 -23.91 7.92 -10.02
N GLN A 285 -23.10 8.87 -9.54
CA GLN A 285 -22.19 9.68 -10.36
C GLN A 285 -20.77 9.10 -10.51
N ARG A 286 -20.40 8.03 -9.79
CA ARG A 286 -19.01 7.49 -9.79
C ARG A 286 -18.61 6.68 -11.04
N LEU A 287 -19.52 6.46 -11.99
CA LEU A 287 -19.28 5.66 -13.21
C LEU A 287 -19.09 6.48 -14.50
N LYS A 288 -19.10 7.81 -14.42
CA LYS A 288 -18.57 8.65 -15.51
C LYS A 288 -17.11 8.95 -15.21
N ASN A 289 -16.22 7.98 -15.45
CA ASN A 289 -14.79 8.12 -15.77
C ASN A 289 -14.06 6.78 -15.66
#